data_AF-A0AA41XRG0-F1
#
_entry.id   AF-A0AA41XRG0-F1
#
_cell.length_a   1.000
_cell.length_b   1.000
_cell.length_c   1.000
_cell.angle_alpha   90.00
_cell.angle_beta   90.00
_cell.angle_gamma   90.00
#
_symmetry.space_group_name_H-M   'P 1'
#
loop_
_entity.id
_entity.type
_entity.pdbx_description
1 polymer ?
#
loop_
_entity_poly.entity_id
_entity_poly.type
_entity_poly.pdbx_seq_one_letter_code
_entity_poly.pdbx_strand_id
1 'polypeptide(L)'
;MRLVADSGLWSTGPAAAETPLAAVLEVSGAVLSWAIDEPAGPSGPTGEGAATITFIDLARADWLWRVVGEAGHVALAAALTRETPQDIDLAGVDIVAGSIEPLRRLAIGHWLRRWWPASRRDGIAGLDRALLDLEVALLTSGAQGYFSDDTLDSDIAGLLAPHAPALAAHARDGDPRVVEVVRAGAGLADEVGVDADGWPELYAALDDSGTVLATELAQPSGRRDDYALAAGDAAASPGTVPIAQGVASIQWGAVPPGIFDAGEDTVEWSVEATGTTVVAAVRAAVIGSDPATGVAVRLRSGAIGGAGVLDAEGGTTLPLLDDQRRPVTESAAWDHDWATTAVVVGAQSSQASETRETRERIRRWARSRLDRPPHDAFLAEIVASESAY
;
A
#
# COMPACT_ATOMS: atom_id res chain seq x y z
N MET A 1 3.58 -26.72 -17.75
CA MET A 1 4.08 -25.41 -17.27
C MET A 1 5.18 -24.88 -18.17
N ARG A 2 5.06 -23.63 -18.65
CA ARG A 2 6.08 -22.96 -19.47
C ARG A 2 7.01 -22.11 -18.60
N LEU A 3 8.32 -22.23 -18.82
CA LEU A 3 9.39 -21.49 -18.16
C LEU A 3 10.07 -20.57 -19.18
N VAL A 4 10.25 -19.31 -18.84
CA VAL A 4 10.93 -18.33 -19.68
C VAL A 4 12.11 -17.76 -18.90
N ALA A 5 13.27 -17.66 -19.55
CA ALA A 5 14.43 -17.00 -18.99
C ALA A 5 14.38 -15.50 -19.33
N ASP A 6 14.23 -14.66 -18.32
CA ASP A 6 14.27 -13.21 -18.43
C ASP A 6 15.36 -12.65 -17.50
N SER A 7 16.24 -11.81 -18.05
CA SER A 7 17.27 -11.10 -17.29
C SER A 7 18.16 -12.00 -16.43
N GLY A 8 18.33 -13.27 -16.82
CA GLY A 8 19.14 -14.27 -16.12
C GLY A 8 18.40 -15.07 -15.04
N LEU A 9 17.10 -14.82 -14.83
CA LEU A 9 16.23 -15.57 -13.93
C LEU A 9 15.18 -16.35 -14.72
N TRP A 10 14.64 -17.40 -14.11
CA TRP A 10 13.60 -18.23 -14.69
C TRP A 10 12.24 -17.89 -14.10
N SER A 11 11.23 -17.69 -14.95
CA SER A 11 9.87 -17.34 -14.53
C SER A 11 8.81 -18.27 -15.13
N THR A 12 7.73 -18.53 -14.38
CA THR A 12 6.56 -19.28 -14.88
C THR A 12 5.56 -18.33 -15.54
N GLY A 13 5.23 -18.53 -16.81
CA GLY A 13 4.17 -17.75 -17.49
C GLY A 13 4.64 -16.43 -18.12
N PRO A 14 3.71 -15.54 -18.53
CA PRO A 14 4.04 -14.25 -19.14
C PRO A 14 4.67 -13.29 -18.12
N ALA A 15 5.24 -12.18 -18.60
CA ALA A 15 5.80 -11.14 -17.73
C ALA A 15 4.74 -10.65 -16.72
N ALA A 16 5.15 -10.52 -15.46
CA ALA A 16 4.30 -10.05 -14.38
C ALA A 16 3.78 -8.63 -14.63
N ALA A 17 2.61 -8.31 -14.08
CA ALA A 17 2.12 -6.94 -14.08
C ALA A 17 3.13 -6.01 -13.38
N GLU A 18 3.24 -4.76 -13.84
CA GLU A 18 4.11 -3.77 -13.20
C GLU A 18 3.43 -3.20 -11.95
N THR A 19 4.24 -2.85 -10.94
CA THR A 19 3.76 -2.09 -9.79
C THR A 19 3.16 -0.75 -10.25
N PRO A 20 2.00 -0.32 -9.70
CA PRO A 20 1.26 -0.88 -8.56
C PRO A 20 0.16 -1.90 -8.90
N LEU A 21 0.10 -2.48 -10.09
CA LEU A 21 -0.91 -3.51 -10.44
C LEU A 21 -0.54 -4.94 -10.01
N ALA A 22 0.69 -5.16 -9.54
CA ALA A 22 1.13 -6.44 -9.02
C ALA A 22 1.18 -6.47 -7.49
N ALA A 23 0.53 -7.48 -6.90
CA ALA A 23 0.85 -7.96 -5.57
C ALA A 23 2.04 -8.92 -5.68
N VAL A 24 3.04 -8.75 -4.82
CA VAL A 24 4.31 -9.47 -4.86
C VAL A 24 4.60 -10.03 -3.47
N LEU A 25 5.14 -11.24 -3.42
CA LEU A 25 5.60 -11.89 -2.20
C LEU A 25 6.95 -12.55 -2.45
N GLU A 26 7.96 -12.20 -1.65
CA GLU A 26 9.22 -12.94 -1.58
C GLU A 26 9.07 -14.15 -0.67
N VAL A 27 9.43 -15.33 -1.16
CA VAL A 27 9.53 -16.56 -0.37
C VAL A 27 10.92 -17.17 -0.58
N SER A 28 11.26 -18.22 0.16
CA SER A 28 12.58 -18.83 0.03
C SER A 28 12.88 -19.27 -1.41
N GLY A 29 13.89 -18.63 -2.01
CA GLY A 29 14.39 -18.96 -3.34
C GLY A 29 13.54 -18.45 -4.50
N ALA A 30 12.43 -17.74 -4.28
CA ALA A 30 11.58 -17.25 -5.36
C ALA A 30 10.76 -16.00 -5.00
N VAL A 31 10.28 -15.31 -6.02
CA VAL A 31 9.29 -14.24 -5.90
C VAL A 31 8.04 -14.65 -6.64
N LEU A 32 6.89 -14.59 -5.97
CA LEU A 32 5.58 -14.81 -6.56
C LEU A 32 4.91 -13.46 -6.81
N SER A 33 4.26 -13.32 -7.97
CA SER A 33 3.50 -12.11 -8.29
C SER A 33 2.15 -12.44 -8.91
N TRP A 34 1.15 -11.63 -8.56
CA TRP A 34 -0.23 -11.71 -9.05
C TRP A 34 -0.69 -10.34 -9.53
N ALA A 35 -1.38 -10.28 -10.66
CA ALA A 35 -2.16 -9.09 -11.01
C ALA A 35 -3.35 -8.96 -10.05
N ILE A 36 -3.52 -7.80 -9.43
CA ILE A 36 -4.56 -7.60 -8.40
C ILE A 36 -5.97 -7.55 -9.00
N ASP A 37 -6.11 -7.00 -10.21
CA ASP A 37 -7.40 -6.74 -10.86
C ASP A 37 -7.85 -7.85 -11.82
N GLU A 38 -7.10 -8.95 -11.88
CA GLU A 38 -7.50 -10.16 -12.58
C GLU A 38 -8.32 -11.08 -11.64
N PRO A 39 -9.43 -11.66 -12.14
CA PRO A 39 -10.28 -12.52 -11.30
C PRO A 39 -9.52 -13.80 -10.92
N ALA A 40 -9.53 -14.11 -9.62
CA ALA A 40 -9.13 -15.43 -9.14
C ALA A 40 -10.21 -16.45 -9.55
N GLY A 41 -9.97 -17.22 -10.61
CA GLY A 41 -10.85 -18.33 -10.97
C GLY A 41 -10.48 -19.07 -12.25
N PRO A 42 -11.06 -20.26 -12.47
CA PRO A 42 -10.78 -21.12 -13.63
C PRO A 42 -11.25 -20.55 -14.98
N SER A 43 -11.88 -19.37 -14.99
CA SER A 43 -12.46 -18.73 -16.18
C SER A 43 -11.57 -17.65 -16.79
N GLY A 44 -10.38 -17.40 -16.24
CA GLY A 44 -9.35 -16.58 -16.89
C GLY A 44 -8.76 -17.31 -18.12
N PRO A 45 -8.19 -16.59 -19.10
CA PRO A 45 -7.60 -17.20 -20.31
C PRO A 45 -6.41 -18.14 -20.00
N THR A 46 -5.93 -18.15 -18.76
CA THR A 46 -4.98 -19.09 -18.17
C THR A 46 -5.55 -19.55 -16.83
N GLY A 47 -5.73 -20.86 -16.63
CA GLY A 47 -6.42 -21.45 -15.49
C GLY A 47 -5.93 -20.95 -14.12
N GLU A 48 -6.90 -20.77 -13.21
CA GLU A 48 -6.83 -20.50 -11.77
C GLU A 48 -5.62 -19.67 -11.28
N GLY A 49 -5.82 -18.34 -11.14
CA GLY A 49 -4.98 -17.48 -10.31
C GLY A 49 -3.53 -17.42 -10.78
N ALA A 50 -3.32 -16.87 -11.97
CA ALA A 50 -2.06 -16.78 -12.74
C ALA A 50 -0.88 -16.14 -11.97
N ALA A 51 -0.36 -16.87 -10.98
CA ALA A 51 0.86 -16.52 -10.28
C ALA A 51 2.02 -16.67 -11.27
N THR A 52 2.82 -15.62 -11.37
CA THR A 52 4.15 -15.71 -11.99
C THR A 52 5.15 -15.98 -10.87
N ILE A 53 5.81 -17.14 -10.93
CA ILE A 53 6.86 -17.54 -9.98
C ILE A 53 8.19 -17.27 -10.67
N THR A 54 9.01 -16.38 -10.12
CA THR A 54 10.36 -16.09 -10.58
C THR A 54 11.36 -16.71 -9.61
N PHE A 55 12.17 -17.66 -10.07
CA PHE A 55 13.15 -18.36 -9.26
C PHE A 55 14.43 -17.53 -9.14
N ILE A 56 14.80 -17.21 -7.90
CA ILE A 56 16.06 -16.55 -7.54
C ILE A 56 17.13 -17.59 -7.20
N ASP A 57 16.74 -18.59 -6.40
CA ASP A 57 17.59 -19.71 -6.00
C ASP A 57 16.72 -20.96 -5.77
N LEU A 58 16.67 -21.83 -6.79
CA LEU A 58 15.84 -23.03 -6.73
C LEU A 58 16.25 -23.98 -5.60
N ALA A 59 17.54 -24.00 -5.21
CA ALA A 59 18.01 -24.89 -4.15
C ALA A 59 17.44 -24.52 -2.77
N ARG A 60 16.90 -23.30 -2.64
CA ARG A 60 16.23 -22.82 -1.42
C ARG A 60 14.71 -22.95 -1.48
N ALA A 61 14.15 -23.29 -2.64
CA ALA A 61 12.72 -23.41 -2.85
C ALA A 61 12.18 -24.79 -2.43
N ASP A 62 12.52 -25.25 -1.22
CA ASP A 62 12.08 -26.54 -0.68
C ASP A 62 10.57 -26.63 -0.49
N TRP A 63 9.85 -25.51 -0.45
CA TRP A 63 8.39 -25.49 -0.38
C TRP A 63 7.73 -25.88 -1.72
N LEU A 64 8.47 -25.85 -2.83
CA LEU A 64 7.93 -25.96 -4.19
C LEU A 64 7.22 -27.29 -4.45
N TRP A 65 7.64 -28.38 -3.79
CA TRP A 65 6.94 -29.68 -3.90
C TRP A 65 5.49 -29.62 -3.40
N ARG A 66 5.15 -28.69 -2.50
CA ARG A 66 3.76 -28.46 -2.05
C ARG A 66 2.90 -27.83 -3.15
N VAL A 67 3.54 -27.08 -4.04
CA VAL A 67 2.89 -26.27 -5.09
C VAL A 67 2.82 -26.99 -6.42
N VAL A 68 3.83 -27.77 -6.82
CA VAL A 68 3.82 -28.52 -8.10
C VAL A 68 3.82 -30.05 -7.94
N GLY A 69 3.73 -30.53 -6.70
CA GLY A 69 3.90 -31.94 -6.37
C GLY A 69 5.36 -32.40 -6.42
N GLU A 70 5.64 -33.57 -5.85
CA GLU A 70 6.98 -34.16 -5.81
C GLU A 70 7.54 -34.42 -7.21
N ALA A 71 6.74 -35.01 -8.10
CA ALA A 71 7.14 -35.28 -9.48
C ALA A 71 7.41 -33.98 -10.26
N GLY A 72 6.61 -32.93 -10.05
CA GLY A 72 6.81 -31.62 -10.66
C GLY A 72 8.07 -30.93 -10.17
N HIS A 73 8.36 -31.02 -8.87
CA HIS A 73 9.60 -30.48 -8.28
C HIS A 73 10.85 -31.12 -8.88
N VAL A 74 10.88 -32.46 -9.00
CA VAL A 74 11.99 -33.17 -9.65
C VAL A 74 12.13 -32.78 -11.12
N ALA A 75 11.01 -32.63 -11.84
CA ALA A 75 11.02 -32.20 -13.24
C ALA A 75 11.59 -30.77 -13.40
N LEU A 76 11.23 -29.84 -12.50
CA LEU A 76 11.74 -28.47 -12.48
C LEU A 76 13.25 -28.44 -12.19
N ALA A 77 13.71 -29.16 -11.15
CA ALA A 77 15.13 -29.23 -10.80
C ALA A 77 15.98 -29.82 -11.94
N ALA A 78 15.47 -30.86 -12.62
CA ALA A 78 16.14 -31.47 -13.75
C ALA A 78 16.14 -30.58 -15.01
N ALA A 79 15.15 -29.70 -15.17
CA ALA A 79 15.07 -28.79 -16.31
C ALA A 79 16.03 -27.60 -16.15
N LEU A 80 16.07 -27.01 -14.95
CA LEU A 80 16.83 -25.79 -14.65
C LEU A 80 18.35 -26.01 -14.50
N THR A 81 18.81 -27.26 -14.44
CA THR A 81 20.23 -27.65 -14.43
C THR A 81 20.84 -27.83 -15.83
N ARG A 82 20.02 -27.78 -16.89
CA ARG A 82 20.48 -27.97 -18.27
C ARG A 82 20.92 -26.64 -18.87
N GLU A 83 22.12 -26.58 -19.42
CA GLU A 83 22.50 -25.46 -20.30
C GLU A 83 21.69 -25.58 -21.60
N THR A 84 20.80 -24.59 -21.89
CA THR A 84 19.86 -24.38 -23.04
C THR A 84 18.38 -24.75 -22.78
N PRO A 85 17.35 -24.10 -23.41
CA PRO A 85 17.22 -22.84 -24.19
C PRO A 85 16.62 -21.67 -23.34
N GLN A 86 16.20 -20.54 -23.92
CA GLN A 86 15.52 -19.42 -23.21
C GLN A 86 14.05 -19.70 -22.82
N ASP A 87 13.49 -20.82 -23.28
CA ASP A 87 12.08 -21.18 -23.10
C ASP A 87 11.96 -22.72 -23.02
N ILE A 88 11.28 -23.21 -21.98
CA ILE A 88 11.09 -24.64 -21.71
C ILE A 88 9.62 -24.90 -21.41
N ASP A 89 9.01 -25.86 -22.10
CA ASP A 89 7.68 -26.36 -21.75
C ASP A 89 7.77 -27.71 -21.04
N LEU A 90 7.33 -27.74 -19.78
CA LEU A 90 7.30 -28.93 -18.93
C LEU A 90 5.91 -29.58 -18.97
N ALA A 91 5.84 -30.74 -19.61
CA ALA A 91 4.61 -31.54 -19.68
C ALA A 91 4.28 -32.17 -18.31
N GLY A 92 3.00 -32.08 -17.90
CA GLY A 92 2.50 -32.71 -16.69
C GLY A 92 2.93 -32.04 -15.37
N VAL A 93 3.49 -30.82 -15.45
CA VAL A 93 3.78 -29.97 -14.29
C VAL A 93 2.75 -28.85 -14.27
N ASP A 94 1.90 -28.87 -13.25
CA ASP A 94 0.85 -27.89 -13.00
C ASP A 94 0.87 -27.49 -11.52
N ILE A 95 0.36 -26.29 -11.22
CA ILE A 95 0.18 -25.85 -9.83
C ILE A 95 -0.98 -26.63 -9.21
N VAL A 96 -0.74 -27.24 -8.05
CA VAL A 96 -1.74 -27.92 -7.24
C VAL A 96 -2.80 -26.90 -6.82
N ALA A 97 -4.07 -27.17 -7.14
CA ALA A 97 -5.18 -26.27 -6.87
C ALA A 97 -5.23 -25.84 -5.39
N GLY A 98 -5.36 -24.54 -5.14
CA GLY A 98 -5.41 -23.95 -3.79
C GLY A 98 -4.07 -23.87 -3.04
N SER A 99 -2.99 -24.48 -3.54
CA SER A 99 -1.70 -24.51 -2.83
C SER A 99 -1.07 -23.12 -2.63
N ILE A 100 -1.38 -22.18 -3.53
CA ILE A 100 -0.86 -20.81 -3.51
C ILE A 100 -1.85 -19.77 -2.97
N GLU A 101 -3.07 -20.17 -2.60
CA GLU A 101 -4.09 -19.20 -2.11
C GLU A 101 -3.66 -18.50 -0.81
N PRO A 102 -3.07 -19.17 0.19
CA PRO A 102 -2.54 -18.49 1.37
C PRO A 102 -1.44 -17.48 1.04
N LEU A 103 -0.56 -17.81 0.07
CA LEU A 103 0.51 -16.92 -0.38
C LEU A 103 -0.05 -15.71 -1.15
N ARG A 104 -1.07 -15.95 -1.98
CA ARG A 104 -1.79 -14.88 -2.69
C ARG A 104 -2.45 -13.92 -1.71
N ARG A 105 -3.14 -14.43 -0.69
CA ARG A 105 -3.76 -13.60 0.36
C ARG A 105 -2.70 -12.77 1.09
N LEU A 106 -1.56 -13.38 1.44
CA LEU A 106 -0.45 -12.65 2.06
C LEU A 106 0.10 -11.55 1.15
N ALA A 107 0.36 -11.85 -0.13
CA ALA A 107 0.81 -10.87 -1.11
C ALA A 107 -0.17 -9.70 -1.27
N ILE A 108 -1.48 -9.98 -1.29
CA ILE A 108 -2.52 -8.96 -1.29
C ILE A 108 -2.47 -8.13 -0.01
N GLY A 109 -2.22 -8.73 1.16
CA GLY A 109 -2.02 -8.01 2.42
C GLY A 109 -0.85 -7.01 2.35
N HIS A 110 0.31 -7.43 1.84
CA HIS A 110 1.47 -6.54 1.63
C HIS A 110 1.17 -5.45 0.58
N TRP A 111 0.41 -5.77 -0.46
CA TRP A 111 -0.07 -4.78 -1.42
C TRP A 111 -1.02 -3.77 -0.76
N LEU A 112 -1.98 -4.28 0.04
CA LEU A 112 -2.80 -3.63 1.07
C LEU A 112 -2.09 -2.44 1.71
N ARG A 113 -1.04 -2.84 2.40
CA ARG A 113 -0.19 -2.00 3.24
C ARG A 113 0.52 -0.89 2.47
N ARG A 114 0.76 -1.05 1.17
CA ARG A 114 1.64 -0.16 0.39
C ARG A 114 0.89 0.67 -0.66
N TRP A 115 -0.21 0.16 -1.19
CA TRP A 115 -0.83 0.71 -2.39
C TRP A 115 -2.34 0.97 -2.25
N TRP A 116 -2.93 0.70 -1.08
CA TRP A 116 -4.36 0.97 -0.88
C TRP A 116 -4.71 2.43 -1.17
N PRO A 117 -5.61 2.71 -2.14
CA PRO A 117 -5.80 4.07 -2.64
C PRO A 117 -6.89 4.81 -1.85
N ALA A 118 -6.67 5.01 -0.55
CA ALA A 118 -7.59 5.76 0.29
C ALA A 118 -7.82 7.17 -0.30
N SER A 119 -9.07 7.55 -0.47
CA SER A 119 -9.44 8.85 -1.05
C SER A 119 -10.79 9.32 -0.51
N ARG A 120 -10.81 10.52 0.06
CA ARG A 120 -12.06 11.16 0.49
C ARG A 120 -12.87 11.60 -0.72
N ARG A 121 -12.19 12.07 -1.78
CA ARG A 121 -12.84 12.53 -3.02
C ARG A 121 -13.53 11.39 -3.76
N ASP A 122 -12.90 10.23 -3.82
CA ASP A 122 -13.43 9.05 -4.53
C ASP A 122 -14.26 8.12 -3.63
N GLY A 123 -14.44 8.46 -2.35
CA GLY A 123 -15.21 7.67 -1.39
C GLY A 123 -14.57 6.32 -1.03
N ILE A 124 -13.24 6.23 -1.08
CA ILE A 124 -12.48 5.02 -0.74
C ILE A 124 -11.98 5.16 0.68
N ALA A 125 -12.61 4.43 1.61
CA ALA A 125 -12.22 4.42 3.02
C ALA A 125 -10.76 3.96 3.19
N GLY A 126 -10.05 4.55 4.15
CA GLY A 126 -8.74 4.06 4.59
C GLY A 126 -8.89 2.73 5.35
N LEU A 127 -7.89 1.86 5.24
CA LEU A 127 -7.82 0.64 6.04
C LEU A 127 -7.14 0.94 7.37
N ASP A 128 -7.65 0.35 8.46
CA ASP A 128 -6.97 0.43 9.75
C ASP A 128 -5.62 -0.28 9.67
N ARG A 129 -4.55 0.50 9.89
CA ARG A 129 -3.19 0.03 9.69
C ARG A 129 -2.78 -1.02 10.71
N ALA A 130 -3.17 -0.84 11.97
CA ALA A 130 -2.82 -1.75 13.04
C ALA A 130 -3.50 -3.11 12.84
N LEU A 131 -4.78 -3.09 12.44
CA LEU A 131 -5.53 -4.31 12.16
C LEU A 131 -5.01 -5.04 10.92
N LEU A 132 -4.72 -4.32 9.83
CA LEU A 132 -4.17 -4.92 8.62
C LEU A 132 -2.79 -5.55 8.88
N ASP A 133 -1.90 -4.86 9.57
CA ASP A 133 -0.56 -5.37 9.90
C ASP A 133 -0.65 -6.60 10.82
N LEU A 134 -1.60 -6.62 11.75
CA LEU A 134 -1.86 -7.77 12.61
C LEU A 134 -2.33 -9.01 11.82
N GLU A 135 -3.26 -8.83 10.88
CA GLU A 135 -3.73 -9.92 10.03
C GLU A 135 -2.63 -10.44 9.10
N VAL A 136 -1.81 -9.54 8.55
CA VAL A 136 -0.63 -9.92 7.74
C VAL A 136 0.36 -10.71 8.60
N ALA A 137 0.62 -10.30 9.84
CA ALA A 137 1.49 -11.03 10.76
C ALA A 137 1.00 -12.47 11.03
N LEU A 138 -0.30 -12.63 11.26
CA LEU A 138 -0.93 -13.95 11.46
C LEU A 138 -0.83 -14.83 10.20
N LEU A 139 -1.04 -14.26 9.02
CA LEU A 139 -0.87 -14.98 7.75
C LEU A 139 0.59 -15.38 7.51
N THR A 140 1.55 -14.50 7.81
CA THR A 140 2.99 -14.80 7.74
C THR A 140 3.34 -15.95 8.68
N SER A 141 2.83 -15.95 9.91
CA SER A 141 3.00 -17.06 10.87
C SER A 141 2.46 -18.39 10.30
N GLY A 142 1.25 -18.38 9.73
CA GLY A 142 0.67 -19.55 9.08
C GLY A 142 1.43 -20.05 7.84
N ALA A 143 2.22 -19.17 7.22
CA ALA A 143 3.02 -19.45 6.03
C ALA A 143 4.53 -19.65 6.32
N GLN A 144 4.95 -19.78 7.59
CA GLN A 144 6.37 -19.99 7.97
C GLN A 144 7.05 -21.12 7.19
N GLY A 145 6.32 -22.18 6.81
CA GLY A 145 6.86 -23.27 5.99
C GLY A 145 7.34 -22.88 4.59
N TYR A 146 7.11 -21.65 4.14
CA TYR A 146 7.57 -21.08 2.86
C TYR A 146 8.77 -20.12 3.04
N PHE A 147 9.08 -19.72 4.28
CA PHE A 147 10.15 -18.79 4.65
C PHE A 147 11.20 -19.55 5.48
N SER A 148 12.17 -20.15 4.81
CA SER A 148 13.30 -20.85 5.44
C SER A 148 14.37 -19.92 6.03
N ASP A 149 14.31 -18.61 5.73
CA ASP A 149 15.32 -17.60 6.11
C ASP A 149 14.66 -16.21 6.29
N ASP A 150 15.42 -15.21 6.78
CA ASP A 150 15.04 -13.78 6.85
C ASP A 150 14.73 -13.21 5.45
N THR A 151 13.54 -13.52 4.93
CA THR A 151 12.98 -12.89 3.73
C THR A 151 12.44 -11.51 4.09
N LEU A 152 12.32 -10.61 3.10
CA LEU A 152 11.81 -9.26 3.34
C LEU A 152 10.40 -9.27 3.95
N ASP A 153 9.58 -10.23 3.56
CA ASP A 153 8.16 -10.32 3.92
C ASP A 153 7.89 -11.17 5.18
N SER A 154 8.93 -11.71 5.85
CA SER A 154 8.78 -12.57 7.04
C SER A 154 8.97 -11.87 8.40
N ASP A 155 9.25 -10.57 8.44
CA ASP A 155 9.48 -9.82 9.69
C ASP A 155 8.18 -9.54 10.46
N ILE A 156 7.74 -10.54 11.24
CA ILE A 156 6.56 -10.45 12.11
C ILE A 156 6.77 -9.43 13.24
N ALA A 157 7.96 -9.40 13.85
CA ALA A 157 8.22 -8.55 15.01
C ALA A 157 8.20 -7.06 14.63
N GLY A 158 8.87 -6.70 13.53
CA GLY A 158 8.85 -5.33 13.00
C GLY A 158 7.46 -4.91 12.52
N LEU A 159 6.64 -5.84 12.05
CA LEU A 159 5.27 -5.58 11.64
C LEU A 159 4.36 -5.24 12.83
N LEU A 160 4.52 -5.94 13.96
CA LEU A 160 3.67 -5.79 15.15
C LEU A 160 4.11 -4.65 16.06
N ALA A 161 5.43 -4.43 16.20
CA ALA A 161 6.01 -3.50 17.17
C ALA A 161 5.32 -2.12 17.29
N PRO A 162 4.92 -1.44 16.19
CA PRO A 162 4.36 -0.08 16.28
C PRO A 162 2.92 0.01 16.80
N HIS A 163 2.19 -1.12 16.87
CA HIS A 163 0.72 -1.07 16.86
C HIS A 163 0.04 -1.24 18.22
N ALA A 164 0.79 -1.53 19.29
CA ALA A 164 0.18 -1.84 20.59
C ALA A 164 -0.82 -0.78 21.10
N PRO A 165 -0.55 0.55 21.01
CA PRO A 165 -1.52 1.56 21.43
C PRO A 165 -2.84 1.53 20.65
N ALA A 166 -2.76 1.31 19.33
CA ALA A 166 -3.93 1.24 18.45
C ALA A 166 -4.73 -0.05 18.70
N LEU A 167 -4.05 -1.18 18.85
CA LEU A 167 -4.68 -2.46 19.19
C LEU A 167 -5.36 -2.42 20.56
N ALA A 168 -4.77 -1.73 21.54
CA ALA A 168 -5.38 -1.54 22.85
C ALA A 168 -6.64 -0.64 22.79
N ALA A 169 -6.70 0.29 21.83
CA ALA A 169 -7.91 1.06 21.57
C ALA A 169 -9.03 0.18 21.01
N HIS A 170 -8.72 -0.61 19.98
CA HIS A 170 -9.66 -1.57 19.40
C HIS A 170 -10.18 -2.59 20.41
N ALA A 171 -9.30 -3.10 21.30
CA ALA A 171 -9.70 -4.03 22.35
C ALA A 171 -10.73 -3.40 23.32
N ARG A 172 -10.61 -2.09 23.58
CA ARG A 172 -11.56 -1.34 24.43
C ARG A 172 -12.87 -1.01 23.72
N ASP A 173 -12.84 -0.79 22.41
CA ASP A 173 -14.04 -0.52 21.61
C ASP A 173 -14.96 -1.76 21.53
N GLY A 174 -14.39 -2.96 21.63
CA GLY A 174 -15.12 -4.17 21.98
C GLY A 174 -15.83 -4.90 20.84
N ASP A 175 -15.51 -4.63 19.57
CA ASP A 175 -15.97 -5.48 18.45
C ASP A 175 -15.40 -6.90 18.65
N PRO A 176 -16.24 -7.93 18.83
CA PRO A 176 -15.77 -9.29 19.12
C PRO A 176 -14.82 -9.85 18.06
N ARG A 177 -15.02 -9.51 16.78
CA ARG A 177 -14.18 -9.97 15.67
C ARG A 177 -12.78 -9.37 15.78
N VAL A 178 -12.72 -8.08 16.09
CA VAL A 178 -11.45 -7.36 16.23
C VAL A 178 -10.72 -7.83 17.49
N VAL A 179 -11.42 -7.96 18.62
CA VAL A 179 -10.84 -8.47 19.88
C VAL A 179 -10.25 -9.87 19.71
N GLU A 180 -10.90 -10.76 18.95
CA GLU A 180 -10.38 -12.09 18.66
C GLU A 180 -9.04 -12.04 17.90
N VAL A 181 -8.96 -11.23 16.85
CA VAL A 181 -7.73 -11.05 16.07
C VAL A 181 -6.64 -10.39 16.92
N VAL A 182 -6.97 -9.36 17.72
CA VAL A 182 -6.04 -8.71 18.67
C VAL A 182 -5.47 -9.72 19.66
N ARG A 183 -6.30 -10.62 20.21
CA ARG A 183 -5.83 -11.66 21.13
C ARG A 183 -4.89 -12.66 20.44
N ALA A 184 -5.23 -13.10 19.22
CA ALA A 184 -4.38 -14.00 18.45
C ALA A 184 -3.02 -13.35 18.13
N GLY A 185 -3.03 -12.08 17.73
CA GLY A 185 -1.82 -11.34 17.44
C GLY A 185 -0.98 -11.00 18.67
N ALA A 186 -1.60 -10.78 19.83
CA ALA A 186 -0.88 -10.64 21.09
C ALA A 186 -0.19 -11.95 21.51
N GLY A 187 -0.84 -13.10 21.33
CA GLY A 187 -0.18 -14.40 21.50
C GLY A 187 1.02 -14.56 20.56
N LEU A 188 0.86 -14.20 19.28
CA LEU A 188 1.96 -14.23 18.32
C LEU A 188 3.10 -13.27 18.71
N ALA A 189 2.78 -12.08 19.21
CA ALA A 189 3.76 -11.09 19.65
C ALA A 189 4.60 -11.60 20.83
N ASP A 190 3.99 -12.31 21.78
CA ASP A 190 4.68 -12.98 22.89
C ASP A 190 5.60 -14.11 22.37
N GLU A 191 5.09 -14.94 21.45
CA GLU A 191 5.86 -16.03 20.84
C GLU A 191 7.12 -15.55 20.11
N VAL A 192 7.05 -14.42 19.40
CA VAL A 192 8.19 -13.85 18.65
C VAL A 192 8.99 -12.83 19.47
N GLY A 193 8.60 -12.55 20.72
CA GLY A 193 9.33 -11.68 21.64
C GLY A 193 9.27 -10.19 21.31
N VAL A 194 8.11 -9.66 20.90
CA VAL A 194 7.93 -8.22 20.69
C VAL A 194 7.96 -7.49 22.03
N ASP A 195 9.03 -6.72 22.26
CA ASP A 195 9.23 -5.90 23.47
C ASP A 195 9.31 -4.41 23.09
N ALA A 196 8.17 -3.85 22.69
CA ALA A 196 8.03 -2.44 22.31
C ALA A 196 7.03 -1.70 23.22
N ASP A 197 7.07 -0.37 23.18
CA ASP A 197 6.22 0.48 24.01
C ASP A 197 4.72 0.19 23.78
N GLY A 198 3.95 0.03 24.87
CA GLY A 198 2.50 -0.19 24.84
C GLY A 198 2.05 -1.65 24.88
N TRP A 199 2.94 -2.61 24.65
CA TRP A 199 2.61 -4.04 24.69
C TRP A 199 2.22 -4.55 26.09
N PRO A 200 2.92 -4.19 27.18
CA PRO A 200 2.51 -4.55 28.54
C PRO A 200 1.08 -4.08 28.87
N GLU A 201 0.72 -2.86 28.46
CA GLU A 201 -0.61 -2.29 28.64
C GLU A 201 -1.68 -3.03 27.83
N LEU A 202 -1.34 -3.44 26.60
CA LEU A 202 -2.22 -4.24 25.76
C LEU A 202 -2.51 -5.61 26.39
N TYR A 203 -1.48 -6.32 26.87
CA TYR A 203 -1.66 -7.61 27.55
C TYR A 203 -2.58 -7.48 28.76
N ALA A 204 -2.37 -6.45 29.60
CA ALA A 204 -3.22 -6.18 30.75
C ALA A 204 -4.69 -5.92 30.34
N ALA A 205 -4.92 -5.14 29.28
CA ALA A 205 -6.27 -4.85 28.79
C ALA A 205 -7.01 -6.12 28.28
N LEU A 206 -6.29 -7.06 27.66
CA LEU A 206 -6.85 -8.32 27.16
C LEU A 206 -7.16 -9.32 28.27
N ASP A 207 -6.35 -9.34 29.33
CA ASP A 207 -6.57 -10.16 30.52
C ASP A 207 -7.80 -9.69 31.32
N ASP A 208 -7.94 -8.38 31.53
CA ASP A 208 -9.11 -7.79 32.17
C ASP A 208 -10.39 -8.07 31.36
N SER A 209 -10.31 -7.97 30.03
CA SER A 209 -11.42 -8.29 29.10
C SER A 209 -11.85 -9.76 29.15
N GLY A 210 -10.92 -10.69 29.44
CA GLY A 210 -11.24 -12.11 29.66
C GLY A 210 -12.05 -12.37 30.94
N THR A 211 -11.96 -11.46 31.91
CA THR A 211 -12.67 -11.56 33.19
C THR A 211 -14.08 -10.94 33.13
N VAL A 212 -14.30 -9.95 32.26
CA VAL A 212 -15.62 -9.34 31.99
C VAL A 212 -16.47 -10.09 30.96
N LEU A 213 -15.86 -10.85 30.03
CA LEU A 213 -16.61 -11.69 29.06
C LEU A 213 -17.44 -12.82 29.73
N ALA A 214 -17.10 -13.22 30.96
CA ALA A 214 -17.91 -14.15 31.76
C ALA A 214 -19.04 -13.47 32.57
N THR A 215 -19.04 -12.13 32.68
CA THR A 215 -19.90 -11.39 33.61
C THR A 215 -20.84 -10.38 32.92
N GLU A 216 -20.56 -9.95 31.69
CA GLU A 216 -21.33 -8.88 31.01
C GLU A 216 -22.04 -9.36 29.72
N LEU A 217 -22.95 -10.33 29.85
CA LEU A 217 -24.03 -10.55 28.88
C LEU A 217 -25.20 -9.56 29.04
N ALA A 218 -24.97 -8.41 29.68
CA ALA A 218 -25.97 -7.36 29.82
C ALA A 218 -25.29 -6.04 30.17
N GLN A 219 -25.07 -5.16 29.18
CA GLN A 219 -25.59 -3.78 29.11
C GLN A 219 -25.05 -3.09 27.84
N PRO A 220 -25.90 -2.40 27.04
CA PRO A 220 -25.42 -1.56 25.95
C PRO A 220 -24.82 -0.28 26.55
N SER A 221 -23.50 -0.18 26.59
CA SER A 221 -22.82 1.08 26.89
C SER A 221 -23.02 2.04 25.71
N GLY A 222 -23.54 3.22 26.03
CA GLY A 222 -24.11 4.15 25.06
C GLY A 222 -23.08 4.70 24.07
N ARG A 223 -23.46 4.62 22.79
CA ARG A 223 -22.98 5.46 21.69
C ARG A 223 -22.83 6.91 22.16
N ARG A 224 -21.59 7.35 22.37
CA ARG A 224 -21.26 8.77 22.49
C ARG A 224 -21.05 9.31 21.08
N ASP A 225 -22.13 9.85 20.54
CA ASP A 225 -22.11 10.74 19.39
C ASP A 225 -21.52 12.10 19.80
N ASP A 226 -20.20 12.18 19.98
CA ASP A 226 -19.48 13.45 20.07
C ASP A 226 -19.13 13.90 18.64
N TYR A 227 -20.16 14.29 17.87
CA TYR A 227 -19.95 14.98 16.60
C TYR A 227 -19.34 16.36 16.87
N ALA A 228 -18.02 16.45 16.81
CA ALA A 228 -17.35 17.73 16.59
C ALA A 228 -17.63 18.13 15.13
N LEU A 229 -18.66 18.96 14.95
CA LEU A 229 -18.96 19.63 13.69
C LEU A 229 -17.81 20.61 13.40
N ALA A 230 -16.76 20.13 12.73
CA ALA A 230 -15.67 20.97 12.25
C ALA A 230 -16.24 21.87 11.14
N ALA A 231 -16.57 23.09 11.54
CA ALA A 231 -16.95 24.17 10.66
C ALA A 231 -15.77 24.55 9.76
N GLY A 232 -16.05 24.68 8.47
CA GLY A 232 -15.28 25.53 7.57
C GLY A 232 -14.10 24.83 6.92
N ASP A 233 -14.30 24.53 5.64
CA ASP A 233 -13.29 24.70 4.60
C ASP A 233 -12.36 25.85 5.02
N ALA A 234 -11.07 25.55 5.22
CA ALA A 234 -10.09 26.56 5.58
C ALA A 234 -10.07 27.55 4.42
N ALA A 235 -10.83 28.63 4.58
CA ALA A 235 -11.01 29.66 3.60
C ALA A 235 -9.63 30.02 3.05
N ALA A 236 -9.45 29.81 1.75
CA ALA A 236 -8.35 30.40 1.01
C ALA A 236 -8.23 31.84 1.49
N SER A 237 -7.05 32.20 1.99
CA SER A 237 -6.80 33.54 2.51
C SER A 237 -7.27 34.55 1.45
N PRO A 238 -8.27 35.39 1.73
CA PRO A 238 -8.78 36.30 0.71
C PRO A 238 -7.75 37.39 0.52
N GLY A 239 -7.01 37.33 -0.60
CA GLY A 239 -6.30 38.50 -1.11
C GLY A 239 -4.98 38.23 -1.80
N THR A 240 -5.02 37.62 -2.98
CA THR A 240 -4.29 38.00 -4.20
C THR A 240 -4.82 37.11 -5.33
N VAL A 241 -5.16 37.68 -6.49
CA VAL A 241 -5.54 36.86 -7.66
C VAL A 241 -4.27 36.12 -8.12
N PRO A 242 -4.25 34.77 -8.17
CA PRO A 242 -3.06 34.05 -8.58
C PRO A 242 -2.74 34.37 -10.05
N ILE A 243 -1.44 34.47 -10.36
CA ILE A 243 -0.91 34.66 -11.73
C ILE A 243 -1.30 33.45 -12.58
N ALA A 244 -1.16 32.27 -12.01
CA ALA A 244 -1.59 31.00 -12.58
C ALA A 244 -1.96 30.03 -11.47
N GLN A 245 -2.77 29.03 -11.81
CA GLN A 245 -3.13 27.96 -10.90
C GLN A 245 -3.40 26.69 -11.69
N GLY A 246 -3.32 25.56 -11.01
CA GLY A 246 -3.67 24.27 -11.60
C GLY A 246 -3.67 23.17 -10.56
N VAL A 247 -3.80 21.94 -11.07
CA VAL A 247 -3.83 20.73 -10.27
C VAL A 247 -2.84 19.70 -10.81
N ALA A 248 -2.45 18.78 -9.95
CA ALA A 248 -1.66 17.60 -10.28
C ALA A 248 -2.13 16.42 -9.40
N SER A 249 -1.77 15.20 -9.78
CA SER A 249 -2.04 13.99 -8.99
C SER A 249 -0.77 13.51 -8.30
N ILE A 250 -0.93 12.94 -7.11
CA ILE A 250 0.16 12.24 -6.42
C ILE A 250 0.55 11.00 -7.23
N GLN A 251 1.85 10.81 -7.44
CA GLN A 251 2.40 9.52 -7.87
C GLN A 251 2.56 8.66 -6.63
N TRP A 252 1.78 7.59 -6.51
CA TRP A 252 1.77 6.77 -5.30
C TRP A 252 3.15 6.18 -5.02
N GLY A 253 3.88 5.78 -6.06
CA GLY A 253 5.24 5.24 -5.90
C GLY A 253 6.30 6.23 -5.45
N ALA A 254 5.99 7.54 -5.43
CA ALA A 254 6.93 8.59 -5.04
C ALA A 254 6.81 8.98 -3.55
N VAL A 255 5.72 8.59 -2.87
CA VAL A 255 5.40 9.03 -1.51
C VAL A 255 5.26 7.83 -0.55
N PRO A 256 5.41 8.03 0.76
CA PRO A 256 5.06 7.00 1.73
C PRO A 256 3.56 6.65 1.67
N PRO A 257 3.18 5.39 1.91
CA PRO A 257 1.79 4.96 1.87
C PRO A 257 0.96 5.61 2.98
N GLY A 258 -0.33 5.80 2.75
CA GLY A 258 -1.30 6.22 3.78
C GLY A 258 -1.29 7.71 4.16
N ILE A 259 -0.31 8.52 3.71
CA ILE A 259 -0.25 9.95 4.05
C ILE A 259 -1.20 10.78 3.18
N PHE A 260 -1.12 10.66 1.86
CA PHE A 260 -1.83 11.52 0.91
C PHE A 260 -3.12 10.90 0.36
N ASP A 261 -4.08 11.75 0.00
CA ASP A 261 -5.28 11.32 -0.72
C ASP A 261 -4.90 10.82 -2.13
N ALA A 262 -5.24 9.55 -2.40
CA ALA A 262 -4.87 8.83 -3.61
C ALA A 262 -5.75 9.16 -4.84
N GLY A 263 -6.74 10.05 -4.68
CA GLY A 263 -7.57 10.54 -5.79
C GLY A 263 -6.76 11.28 -6.85
N GLU A 264 -7.39 11.54 -8.00
CA GLU A 264 -6.77 12.41 -9.01
C GLU A 264 -6.88 13.89 -8.63
N ASP A 265 -5.95 14.68 -9.14
CA ASP A 265 -5.99 16.13 -9.09
C ASP A 265 -5.99 16.66 -7.62
N THR A 266 -5.40 15.90 -6.69
CA THR A 266 -5.32 16.15 -5.23
C THR A 266 -4.17 17.06 -4.78
N VAL A 267 -3.34 17.51 -5.71
CA VAL A 267 -2.31 18.51 -5.48
C VAL A 267 -2.72 19.79 -6.17
N GLU A 268 -3.04 20.81 -5.39
CA GLU A 268 -3.35 22.15 -5.87
C GLU A 268 -2.07 22.99 -5.87
N TRP A 269 -1.90 23.81 -6.90
CA TRP A 269 -0.80 24.76 -6.96
C TRP A 269 -1.26 26.10 -7.52
N SER A 270 -0.68 27.17 -7.01
CA SER A 270 -0.87 28.54 -7.49
C SER A 270 0.47 29.25 -7.57
N VAL A 271 0.60 30.16 -8.53
CA VAL A 271 1.72 31.10 -8.62
C VAL A 271 1.22 32.45 -8.18
N GLU A 272 1.88 33.01 -7.18
CA GLU A 272 1.43 34.23 -6.50
C GLU A 272 2.58 35.24 -6.40
N ALA A 273 2.25 36.52 -6.55
CA ALA A 273 3.16 37.60 -6.25
C ALA A 273 3.01 38.00 -4.78
N THR A 274 3.99 37.66 -3.95
CA THR A 274 4.05 38.08 -2.55
C THR A 274 5.06 39.22 -2.41
N GLY A 275 4.57 40.46 -2.43
CA GLY A 275 5.41 41.65 -2.35
C GLY A 275 6.26 41.83 -3.63
N THR A 276 7.57 41.59 -3.54
CA THR A 276 8.50 41.71 -4.70
C THR A 276 8.98 40.36 -5.22
N THR A 277 8.51 39.26 -4.61
CA THR A 277 8.92 37.90 -4.95
C THR A 277 7.73 37.12 -5.51
N VAL A 278 7.97 36.38 -6.59
CA VAL A 278 7.01 35.40 -7.10
C VAL A 278 7.30 34.05 -6.45
N VAL A 279 6.26 33.46 -5.86
CA VAL A 279 6.33 32.15 -5.21
C VAL A 279 5.28 31.22 -5.83
N ALA A 280 5.49 29.92 -5.68
CA ALA A 280 4.44 28.95 -5.90
C ALA A 280 3.96 28.38 -4.57
N ALA A 281 2.67 28.54 -4.27
CA ALA A 281 2.04 27.81 -3.18
C ALA A 281 1.59 26.45 -3.71
N VAL A 282 1.91 25.37 -2.98
CA VAL A 282 1.51 24.01 -3.30
C VAL A 282 0.85 23.39 -2.09
N ARG A 283 -0.29 22.73 -2.28
CA ARG A 283 -1.01 21.99 -1.25
C ARG A 283 -1.41 20.61 -1.77
N ALA A 284 -0.90 19.57 -1.13
CA ALA A 284 -1.32 18.19 -1.34
C ALA A 284 -2.36 17.79 -0.28
N ALA A 285 -3.45 17.15 -0.70
CA ALA A 285 -4.45 16.65 0.24
C ALA A 285 -3.90 15.49 1.09
N VAL A 286 -3.98 15.63 2.41
CA VAL A 286 -3.57 14.62 3.42
C VAL A 286 -4.81 13.85 3.91
N ILE A 287 -4.71 12.53 4.03
CA ILE A 287 -5.81 11.64 4.43
C ILE A 287 -5.56 10.87 5.73
N GLY A 288 -4.32 10.44 5.99
CA GLY A 288 -3.96 9.62 7.14
C GLY A 288 -3.60 10.42 8.40
N SER A 289 -3.26 9.68 9.46
CA SER A 289 -2.77 10.24 10.73
C SER A 289 -1.30 10.66 10.69
N ASP A 290 -0.53 10.09 9.77
CA ASP A 290 0.90 10.39 9.63
C ASP A 290 1.10 11.75 8.93
N PRO A 291 2.00 12.60 9.45
CA PRO A 291 2.19 13.94 8.90
C PRO A 291 2.94 13.91 7.55
N ALA A 292 2.62 14.84 6.65
CA ALA A 292 3.32 15.01 5.37
C ALA A 292 4.70 15.69 5.49
N THR A 293 5.11 16.03 6.71
CA THR A 293 6.31 16.82 7.01
C THR A 293 7.56 16.25 6.34
N GLY A 294 8.29 17.11 5.64
CA GLY A 294 9.59 16.77 5.05
C GLY A 294 9.51 16.05 3.70
N VAL A 295 8.31 15.71 3.21
CA VAL A 295 8.13 15.18 1.85
C VAL A 295 8.49 16.27 0.83
N ALA A 296 9.44 15.98 -0.05
CA ALA A 296 9.93 16.95 -1.03
C ALA A 296 8.87 17.30 -2.07
N VAL A 297 8.84 18.56 -2.50
CA VAL A 297 8.00 19.04 -3.60
C VAL A 297 8.85 19.77 -4.61
N ARG A 298 8.57 19.56 -5.89
CA ARG A 298 9.14 20.33 -6.98
C ARG A 298 8.06 20.78 -7.94
N LEU A 299 8.10 22.04 -8.31
CA LEU A 299 7.32 22.61 -9.41
C LEU A 299 8.26 22.98 -10.54
N ARG A 300 7.90 22.64 -11.78
CA ARG A 300 8.65 23.04 -12.97
C ARG A 300 7.71 23.44 -14.09
N SER A 301 7.96 24.60 -14.70
CA SER A 301 7.25 25.09 -15.87
C SER A 301 8.26 25.69 -16.85
N GLY A 302 8.63 24.95 -17.90
CA GLY A 302 9.71 25.33 -18.80
C GLY A 302 11.04 25.54 -18.07
N ALA A 303 11.59 26.75 -18.18
CA ALA A 303 12.84 27.17 -17.54
C ALA A 303 12.66 27.61 -16.07
N ILE A 304 11.42 27.79 -15.61
CA ILE A 304 11.11 28.22 -14.24
C ILE A 304 10.89 26.98 -13.36
N GLY A 305 11.46 26.99 -12.16
CA GLY A 305 11.23 25.93 -11.19
C GLY A 305 11.36 26.38 -9.74
N GLY A 306 10.75 25.61 -8.85
CA GLY A 306 10.82 25.77 -7.41
C GLY A 306 10.92 24.41 -6.71
N ALA A 307 11.57 24.37 -5.56
CA ALA A 307 11.69 23.16 -4.75
C ALA A 307 11.60 23.50 -3.26
N GLY A 308 11.02 22.57 -2.50
CA GLY A 308 10.78 22.73 -1.07
C GLY A 308 10.35 21.42 -0.44
N VAL A 309 9.82 21.50 0.79
CA VAL A 309 9.28 20.36 1.54
C VAL A 309 7.91 20.73 2.09
N LEU A 310 7.04 19.73 2.23
CA LEU A 310 5.73 19.88 2.84
C LEU A 310 5.83 20.08 4.36
N ASP A 311 4.90 20.85 4.90
CA ASP A 311 4.53 20.87 6.31
C ASP A 311 3.64 19.66 6.69
N ALA A 312 3.19 19.59 7.94
CA ALA A 312 2.38 18.48 8.43
C ALA A 312 1.02 18.40 7.72
N GLU A 313 0.48 19.54 7.33
CA GLU A 313 -0.82 19.71 6.67
C GLU A 313 -0.74 19.54 5.13
N GLY A 314 0.43 19.23 4.59
CA GLY A 314 0.64 19.02 3.16
C GLY A 314 0.78 20.30 2.34
N GLY A 315 1.04 21.44 2.96
CA GLY A 315 1.32 22.73 2.33
C GLY A 315 2.81 23.04 2.18
N THR A 316 3.16 23.87 1.20
CA THR A 316 4.49 24.47 1.09
C THR A 316 4.47 25.73 0.21
N THR A 317 5.44 26.62 0.39
CA THR A 317 5.66 27.78 -0.49
C THR A 317 7.05 27.70 -1.09
N LEU A 318 7.13 27.67 -2.42
CA LEU A 318 8.34 27.46 -3.18
C LEU A 318 8.82 28.78 -3.78
N PRO A 319 10.06 29.21 -3.53
CA PRO A 319 10.64 30.32 -4.28
C PRO A 319 10.82 29.89 -5.75
N LEU A 320 10.34 30.72 -6.68
CA LEU A 320 10.49 30.45 -8.11
C LEU A 320 11.77 31.06 -8.67
N LEU A 321 12.55 30.22 -9.33
CA LEU A 321 13.84 30.57 -9.92
C LEU A 321 13.83 30.30 -11.42
N ASP A 322 14.52 31.16 -12.18
CA ASP A 322 14.81 30.93 -13.60
C ASP A 322 15.95 29.91 -13.82
N ASP A 323 16.30 29.65 -15.08
CA ASP A 323 17.40 28.75 -15.48
C ASP A 323 18.78 29.19 -14.95
N GLN A 324 18.93 30.50 -14.69
CA GLN A 324 20.12 31.13 -14.13
C GLN A 324 20.10 31.17 -12.60
N ARG A 325 19.10 30.52 -11.96
CA ARG A 325 18.88 30.47 -10.51
C ARG A 325 18.63 31.84 -9.89
N ARG A 326 18.02 32.76 -10.64
CA ARG A 326 17.62 34.08 -10.15
C ARG A 326 16.13 34.09 -9.83
N PRO A 327 15.69 34.85 -8.81
CA PRO A 327 14.28 35.02 -8.52
C PRO A 327 13.50 35.52 -9.73
N VAL A 328 12.38 34.88 -10.02
CA VAL A 328 11.47 35.31 -11.09
C VAL A 328 10.81 36.63 -10.71
N THR A 329 10.78 37.57 -11.66
CA THR A 329 10.06 38.85 -11.49
C THR A 329 8.58 38.68 -11.79
N GLU A 330 7.74 39.54 -11.21
CA GLU A 330 6.29 39.50 -11.45
C GLU A 330 5.94 39.59 -12.95
N SER A 331 6.55 40.53 -13.70
CA SER A 331 6.33 40.66 -15.14
C SER A 331 6.71 39.39 -15.91
N ALA A 332 7.85 38.76 -15.56
CA ALA A 332 8.27 37.52 -16.21
C ALA A 332 7.33 36.35 -15.89
N ALA A 333 6.73 36.34 -14.68
CA ALA A 333 5.73 35.34 -14.33
C ALA A 333 4.41 35.53 -15.10
N TRP A 334 3.96 36.77 -15.33
CA TRP A 334 2.78 37.07 -16.15
C TRP A 334 2.98 36.76 -17.63
N ASP A 335 4.19 36.96 -18.15
CA ASP A 335 4.55 36.68 -19.55
C ASP A 335 4.87 35.19 -19.82
N HIS A 336 4.91 34.35 -18.77
CA HIS A 336 5.24 32.93 -18.88
C HIS A 336 3.99 32.06 -19.12
N ASP A 337 4.13 31.04 -19.98
CA ASP A 337 3.07 30.05 -20.21
C ASP A 337 3.10 28.93 -19.16
N TRP A 338 2.12 28.96 -18.26
CA TRP A 338 1.97 27.99 -17.17
C TRP A 338 1.22 26.71 -17.57
N ALA A 339 0.77 26.56 -18.82
CA ALA A 339 -0.02 25.40 -19.24
C ALA A 339 0.74 24.06 -19.12
N THR A 340 2.07 24.08 -19.23
CA THR A 340 2.93 22.88 -19.13
C THR A 340 3.54 22.66 -17.75
N THR A 341 2.96 23.26 -16.71
CA THR A 341 3.47 23.15 -15.34
C THR A 341 3.31 21.73 -14.82
N ALA A 342 4.41 21.16 -14.32
CA ALA A 342 4.45 19.87 -13.67
C ALA A 342 4.81 20.05 -12.19
N VAL A 343 4.00 19.47 -11.31
CA VAL A 343 4.26 19.40 -9.87
C VAL A 343 4.51 17.95 -9.49
N VAL A 344 5.60 17.69 -8.78
CA VAL A 344 5.99 16.37 -8.30
C VAL A 344 6.14 16.45 -6.79
N VAL A 345 5.39 15.61 -6.09
CA VAL A 345 5.47 15.40 -4.64
C VAL A 345 6.16 14.05 -4.39
N GLY A 346 7.17 14.04 -3.53
CA GLY A 346 7.96 12.87 -3.19
C GLY A 346 9.22 12.66 -4.04
N ALA A 347 9.68 11.41 -4.07
CA ALA A 347 10.87 10.98 -4.78
C ALA A 347 10.72 11.14 -6.31
N GLN A 348 11.82 11.39 -7.02
CA GLN A 348 11.81 11.32 -8.48
C GLN A 348 11.92 9.86 -8.89
N SER A 349 10.86 9.30 -9.45
CA SER A 349 10.95 7.98 -10.08
C SER A 349 11.45 8.13 -11.52
N SER A 350 12.43 7.31 -11.89
CA SER A 350 12.92 7.15 -13.27
C SER A 350 12.23 6.00 -14.00
N GLN A 351 11.37 5.25 -13.31
CA GLN A 351 10.63 4.11 -13.87
C GLN A 351 9.31 4.54 -14.50
N ALA A 352 8.79 3.69 -15.40
CA ALA A 352 7.61 3.95 -16.22
C ALA A 352 6.49 4.59 -15.39
N SER A 353 6.05 5.77 -15.85
CA SER A 353 5.15 6.64 -15.10
C SER A 353 3.84 5.91 -14.81
N GLU A 354 3.58 5.64 -13.53
CA GLU A 354 2.26 5.29 -13.01
C GLU A 354 1.20 6.19 -13.66
N THR A 355 0.38 5.60 -14.55
CA THR A 355 -0.54 6.37 -15.39
C THR A 355 -1.86 6.62 -14.65
N ARG A 356 -2.61 7.64 -15.11
CA ARG A 356 -3.97 7.91 -14.64
C ARG A 356 -4.90 6.70 -14.86
N GLU A 357 -4.71 5.97 -15.96
CA GLU A 357 -5.46 4.74 -16.24
C GLU A 357 -5.13 3.63 -15.23
N THR A 358 -3.85 3.42 -14.94
CA THR A 358 -3.38 2.47 -13.91
C THR A 358 -4.01 2.78 -12.55
N ARG A 359 -3.95 4.04 -12.10
CA ARG A 359 -4.58 4.44 -10.82
C ARG A 359 -6.09 4.25 -10.83
N GLU A 360 -6.77 4.55 -11.94
CA GLU A 360 -8.21 4.37 -12.04
C GLU A 360 -8.63 2.90 -11.98
N ARG A 361 -7.86 1.99 -12.61
CA ARG A 361 -8.08 0.54 -12.47
C ARG A 361 -8.00 0.11 -11.01
N ILE A 362 -6.99 0.58 -10.29
CA ILE A 362 -6.76 0.25 -8.88
C ILE A 362 -7.87 0.82 -7.99
N ARG A 363 -8.24 2.09 -8.16
CA ARG A 363 -9.35 2.71 -7.41
C ARG A 363 -10.69 2.01 -7.68
N ARG A 364 -10.93 1.55 -8.90
CA ARG A 364 -12.13 0.76 -9.23
C ARG A 364 -12.11 -0.60 -8.52
N TRP A 365 -10.97 -1.26 -8.51
CA TRP A 365 -10.78 -2.52 -7.80
C TRP A 365 -11.00 -2.36 -6.29
N ALA A 366 -10.38 -1.35 -5.66
CA ALA A 366 -10.54 -1.05 -4.24
C ALA A 366 -12.00 -0.77 -3.86
N ARG A 367 -12.71 0.07 -4.64
CA ARG A 367 -14.15 0.32 -4.46
C ARG A 367 -14.96 -0.97 -4.53
N SER A 368 -14.69 -1.83 -5.52
CA SER A 368 -15.43 -3.09 -5.66
C SER A 368 -15.26 -4.02 -4.45
N ARG A 369 -14.09 -4.00 -3.80
CA ARG A 369 -13.82 -4.76 -2.58
C ARG A 369 -14.50 -4.18 -1.35
N LEU A 370 -14.58 -2.85 -1.22
CA LEU A 370 -15.35 -2.22 -0.15
C LEU A 370 -16.87 -2.42 -0.34
N ASP A 371 -17.37 -2.31 -1.57
CA ASP A 371 -18.80 -2.47 -1.88
C ASP A 371 -19.27 -3.91 -1.67
N ARG A 372 -18.41 -4.89 -2.01
CA ARG A 372 -18.68 -6.32 -1.90
C ARG A 372 -17.41 -7.05 -1.45
N PRO A 373 -17.12 -7.07 -0.14
CA PRO A 373 -15.96 -7.76 0.39
C PRO A 373 -15.92 -9.22 -0.08
N PRO A 374 -14.84 -9.65 -0.76
CA PRO A 374 -14.72 -11.04 -1.18
C PRO A 374 -14.48 -11.96 0.02
N HIS A 375 -14.60 -13.27 -0.19
CA HIS A 375 -14.41 -14.26 0.87
C HIS A 375 -13.00 -14.23 1.51
N ASP A 376 -12.00 -13.75 0.77
CA ASP A 376 -10.61 -13.60 1.19
C ASP A 376 -10.31 -12.19 1.73
N ALA A 377 -11.34 -11.34 1.95
CA ALA A 377 -11.17 -10.02 2.51
C ALA A 377 -10.53 -10.06 3.90
N PHE A 378 -9.71 -9.04 4.16
CA PHE A 378 -9.18 -8.75 5.48
C PHE A 378 -10.28 -8.13 6.37
N LEU A 379 -10.23 -8.38 7.67
CA LEU A 379 -11.12 -7.74 8.63
C LEU A 379 -10.98 -6.22 8.58
N ALA A 380 -9.78 -5.69 8.33
CA ALA A 380 -9.56 -4.27 8.07
C ALA A 380 -10.40 -3.73 6.90
N GLU A 381 -10.60 -4.51 5.83
CA GLU A 381 -11.47 -4.13 4.71
C GLU A 381 -12.95 -4.17 5.11
N ILE A 382 -13.34 -5.18 5.89
CA ILE A 382 -14.73 -5.35 6.37
C ILE A 382 -15.10 -4.17 7.27
N VAL A 383 -14.28 -3.85 8.27
CA VAL A 383 -14.50 -2.72 9.19
C VAL A 383 -14.53 -1.39 8.43
N ALA A 384 -13.65 -1.22 7.44
CA ALA A 384 -13.65 -0.03 6.58
C ALA A 384 -14.95 0.08 5.74
N SER A 385 -15.44 -1.04 5.20
CA SER A 385 -16.70 -1.09 4.44
C SER A 385 -17.93 -0.78 5.30
N GLU A 386 -17.94 -1.25 6.56
CA GLU A 386 -19.03 -1.02 7.50
C GLU A 386 -19.05 0.42 8.02
N SER A 387 -17.88 1.05 8.15
CA SER A 387 -17.75 2.45 8.60
C SER A 387 -18.10 3.48 7.52
N ALA A 388 -18.25 3.06 6.26
CA ALA A 388 -18.65 3.93 5.15
C ALA A 388 -20.17 4.19 5.09
N TYR A 389 -20.97 3.48 5.88
CA TYR A 389 -22.42 3.61 6.01
C TYR A 389 -22.81 4.22 7.36
#